data_AF-A0A349MSU2-F1
#
_entry.id   AF-A0A349MSU2-F1
#
_cell.length_a   1.000
_cell.length_b   1.000
_cell.length_c   1.000
_cell.angle_alpha   90.00
_cell.angle_beta   90.00
_cell.angle_gamma   90.00
#
_symmetry.space_group_name_H-M   'P 1'
#
loop_
_entity.id
_entity.type
_entity.pdbx_description
1 polymer ?
#
loop_
_entity_poly.entity_id
_entity_poly.type
_entity_poly.pdbx_seq_one_letter_code
_entity_poly.pdbx_strand_id
1 'polypeptide(L)'
;MAQDLTIRLLGRPKVTQDSQLGFQRIVRKYVVQGPRASKAGIEDANNPLFLPVGTADEEFTDHYLVNQAVEPTSSMDKANLTRDFVEIRDTYNSESSSESGDLKRITRKYIVLRAQHARGYDVTSWVNHPFNSGGRSNDAWDYLPSAIKNTEPTSVSYTDTGSVNVSIFNASSSGPSSLGTPSVSIASTSTTLSTALQAAASTDSLSIKWVRATVQVDSSNPGVDVWSVSWVAPVTDHWAVGNGKNGSSSQKLPAMMKFDHNGIRTFKFGTSGTGGPTIMYSYVSYVVGVDPGTTLTSYFGTGTVNPSVSMDFQLIGLDGNHRSASFRQSVANTFLIQDTSQYLKFPQAYFIDASAREHPSVKVGFKEPHKIVFSFQKDMDAAGDSNPNLPHYQGSPIMQAGGNLSFSHTFIMNSSSGSSLIGSSIKPIFSHGSERIWKIVLTYVG
;
A
#
# COMPACT_ATOMS: atom_id res chain seq x y z
N MET A 1 -60.64 43.34 -13.22
CA MET A 1 -59.39 42.57 -13.41
C MET A 1 -58.96 42.09 -12.04
N ALA A 2 -58.78 40.78 -11.83
CA ALA A 2 -58.23 40.29 -10.58
C ALA A 2 -56.82 40.88 -10.44
N GLN A 3 -56.51 41.51 -9.31
CA GLN A 3 -55.15 41.95 -9.05
C GLN A 3 -54.27 40.71 -8.98
N ASP A 4 -53.22 40.65 -9.78
CA ASP A 4 -52.21 39.61 -9.66
C ASP A 4 -51.39 39.81 -8.39
N LEU A 5 -50.79 38.72 -7.88
CA LEU A 5 -49.87 38.80 -6.75
C LEU A 5 -48.67 39.68 -7.12
N THR A 6 -48.39 40.68 -6.31
CA THR A 6 -47.23 41.57 -6.46
C THR A 6 -46.19 41.24 -5.40
N ILE A 7 -44.91 41.25 -5.78
CA ILE A 7 -43.79 40.99 -4.87
C ILE A 7 -42.90 42.23 -4.78
N ARG A 8 -42.47 42.60 -3.57
CA ARG A 8 -41.51 43.69 -3.33
C ARG A 8 -40.45 43.27 -2.32
N LEU A 9 -39.20 43.64 -2.54
CA LEU A 9 -38.11 43.38 -1.61
C LEU A 9 -38.30 44.22 -0.32
N LEU A 10 -38.08 43.58 0.83
CA LEU A 10 -38.07 44.20 2.14
C LEU A 10 -36.65 44.36 2.67
N GLY A 11 -36.17 45.61 2.66
CA GLY A 11 -34.86 45.95 3.21
C GLY A 11 -33.70 45.47 2.35
N ARG A 12 -32.49 45.50 2.93
CA ARG A 12 -31.28 45.02 2.27
C ARG A 12 -31.11 43.51 2.50
N PRO A 13 -30.53 42.77 1.54
CA PRO A 13 -30.17 41.38 1.74
C PRO A 13 -29.25 41.22 2.95
N LYS A 14 -29.49 40.18 3.75
CA LYS A 14 -28.59 39.81 4.85
C LYS A 14 -27.60 38.78 4.34
N VAL A 15 -26.33 39.17 4.26
CA VAL A 15 -25.22 38.27 3.91
C VAL A 15 -24.59 37.75 5.20
N THR A 16 -24.47 36.44 5.33
CA THR A 16 -23.82 35.78 6.45
C THR A 16 -22.87 34.72 5.94
N GLN A 17 -21.72 34.55 6.58
CA GLN A 17 -20.85 33.42 6.33
C GLN A 17 -21.12 32.33 7.36
N ASP A 18 -21.35 31.10 6.91
CA ASP A 18 -21.40 29.95 7.79
C ASP A 18 -19.96 29.57 8.19
N SER A 19 -19.61 29.71 9.47
CA SER A 19 -18.26 29.44 9.97
C SER A 19 -17.91 27.95 10.03
N GLN A 20 -18.91 27.06 10.00
CA GLN A 20 -18.69 25.60 10.05
C GLN A 20 -18.57 25.00 8.66
N LEU A 21 -19.33 25.53 7.70
CA LEU A 21 -19.44 25.00 6.35
C LEU A 21 -18.69 25.85 5.31
N GLY A 22 -18.34 27.09 5.65
CA GLY A 22 -17.44 27.95 4.88
C GLY A 22 -18.07 28.62 3.65
N PHE A 23 -19.40 28.62 3.52
CA PHE A 23 -20.11 29.26 2.41
C PHE A 23 -20.79 30.56 2.81
N GLN A 24 -21.02 31.42 1.82
CA GLN A 24 -21.86 32.60 1.98
C GLN A 24 -23.33 32.24 1.79
N ARG A 25 -24.16 32.73 2.71
CA ARG A 25 -25.62 32.65 2.67
C ARG A 25 -26.18 34.04 2.55
N ILE A 26 -27.12 34.20 1.62
CA ILE A 26 -27.85 35.45 1.39
C ILE A 26 -29.32 35.19 1.73
N VAL A 27 -29.85 36.00 2.63
CA VAL A 27 -31.27 35.97 2.97
C VAL A 27 -31.94 37.22 2.43
N ARG A 28 -32.92 37.04 1.53
CA ARG A 28 -33.77 38.10 1.02
C ARG A 28 -35.18 37.95 1.56
N LYS A 29 -35.76 39.04 2.05
CA LYS A 29 -37.14 39.08 2.52
C LYS A 29 -37.96 39.87 1.53
N TYR A 30 -39.17 39.41 1.26
CA TYR A 30 -40.11 40.04 0.35
C TYR A 30 -41.47 40.14 1.03
N VAL A 31 -42.25 41.13 0.60
CA VAL A 31 -43.69 41.19 0.87
C VAL A 31 -44.43 40.87 -0.40
N VAL A 32 -45.30 39.89 -0.32
CA VAL A 32 -46.24 39.52 -1.37
C VAL A 32 -47.60 40.11 -1.02
N GLN A 33 -48.24 40.79 -1.96
CA GLN A 33 -49.55 41.42 -1.77
C GLN A 33 -50.50 41.06 -2.90
N GLY A 34 -51.74 40.73 -2.54
CA GLY A 34 -52.81 40.50 -3.49
C GLY A 34 -53.76 39.36 -3.10
N PRO A 35 -54.78 39.10 -3.94
CA PRO A 35 -55.66 37.96 -3.80
C PRO A 35 -54.82 36.67 -3.82
N ARG A 36 -55.03 35.79 -2.84
CA ARG A 36 -54.27 34.52 -2.65
C ARG A 36 -52.85 34.70 -2.10
N ALA A 37 -52.53 35.79 -1.41
CA ALA A 37 -51.28 35.94 -0.64
C ALA A 37 -51.25 35.06 0.64
N SER A 38 -51.86 33.87 0.58
CA SER A 38 -51.80 32.84 1.60
C SER A 38 -50.66 31.86 1.29
N LYS A 39 -50.23 31.10 2.29
CA LYS A 39 -49.20 30.06 2.12
C LYS A 39 -49.52 29.11 0.95
N ALA A 40 -50.74 28.56 0.92
CA ALA A 40 -51.17 27.66 -0.14
C ALA A 40 -51.27 28.33 -1.52
N GLY A 41 -51.59 29.63 -1.58
CA GLY A 41 -51.63 30.36 -2.86
C GLY A 41 -50.25 30.71 -3.39
N ILE A 42 -49.28 30.94 -2.50
CA ILE A 42 -47.89 31.22 -2.87
C ILE A 42 -47.16 29.93 -3.23
N GLU A 43 -47.27 28.87 -2.42
CA GLU A 43 -46.59 27.58 -2.66
C GLU A 43 -47.19 26.73 -3.80
N ASP A 44 -48.22 27.22 -4.50
CA ASP A 44 -48.78 26.58 -5.69
C ASP A 44 -47.70 26.44 -6.77
N ALA A 45 -47.52 25.23 -7.31
CA ALA A 45 -46.49 24.94 -8.31
C ALA A 45 -46.62 25.76 -9.61
N ASN A 46 -47.81 26.30 -9.89
CA ASN A 46 -48.04 27.16 -11.05
C ASN A 46 -47.81 28.65 -10.75
N ASN A 47 -47.48 29.00 -9.50
CA ASN A 47 -47.22 30.38 -9.12
C ASN A 47 -45.79 30.77 -9.50
N PRO A 48 -45.59 31.75 -10.40
CA PRO A 48 -44.25 32.18 -10.82
C PRO A 48 -43.44 32.83 -9.69
N LEU A 49 -44.06 33.21 -8.57
CA LEU A 49 -43.38 33.78 -7.42
C LEU A 49 -42.71 32.73 -6.52
N PHE A 50 -43.08 31.46 -6.65
CA PHE A 50 -42.49 30.36 -5.89
C PHE A 50 -41.47 29.66 -6.76
N LEU A 51 -40.20 29.98 -6.50
CA LEU A 51 -39.11 29.60 -7.38
C LEU A 51 -38.63 28.18 -7.06
N PRO A 52 -38.25 27.37 -8.04
CA PRO A 52 -37.66 26.07 -7.76
C PRO A 52 -36.29 26.21 -7.06
N VAL A 53 -35.94 25.21 -6.24
CA VAL A 53 -34.58 25.08 -5.68
C VAL A 53 -33.58 25.06 -6.83
N GLY A 54 -32.48 25.80 -6.68
CA GLY A 54 -31.48 25.99 -7.73
C GLY A 54 -31.76 27.19 -8.65
N THR A 55 -32.77 28.01 -8.38
CA THR A 55 -32.90 29.30 -9.07
C THR A 55 -31.77 30.24 -8.62
N ALA A 56 -31.01 30.79 -9.56
CA ALA A 56 -29.94 31.74 -9.25
C ALA A 56 -30.49 33.04 -8.63
N ASP A 57 -29.75 33.65 -7.72
CA ASP A 57 -30.06 34.98 -7.21
C ASP A 57 -29.90 36.03 -8.33
N GLU A 58 -30.70 37.09 -8.25
CA GLU A 58 -30.73 38.17 -9.26
C GLU A 58 -29.44 39.01 -9.26
N GLU A 59 -28.75 39.13 -8.12
CA GLU A 59 -27.56 39.96 -7.95
C GLU A 59 -26.27 39.12 -7.84
N PHE A 60 -26.36 37.93 -7.25
CA PHE A 60 -25.23 37.04 -7.01
C PHE A 60 -25.41 35.72 -7.77
N THR A 61 -24.91 35.64 -9.00
CA THR A 61 -25.13 34.50 -9.91
C THR A 61 -24.53 33.17 -9.44
N ASP A 62 -23.62 33.20 -8.48
CA ASP A 62 -23.01 32.05 -7.80
C ASP A 62 -23.83 31.56 -6.58
N HIS A 63 -24.88 32.30 -6.21
CA HIS A 63 -25.79 31.96 -5.13
C HIS A 63 -27.09 31.38 -5.67
N TYR A 64 -27.46 30.22 -5.17
CA TYR A 64 -28.62 29.47 -5.64
C TYR A 64 -29.65 29.33 -4.53
N LEU A 65 -30.93 29.41 -4.88
CA LEU A 65 -32.03 29.27 -3.93
C LEU A 65 -32.03 27.85 -3.35
N VAL A 66 -31.93 27.73 -2.03
CA VAL A 66 -31.95 26.44 -1.32
C VAL A 66 -33.23 26.26 -0.52
N ASN A 67 -33.81 27.36 -0.04
CA ASN A 67 -35.01 27.31 0.78
C ASN A 67 -35.83 28.58 0.58
N GLN A 68 -37.14 28.42 0.71
CA GLN A 68 -38.09 29.53 0.69
C GLN A 68 -39.19 29.25 1.70
N ALA A 69 -39.50 30.27 2.51
CA ALA A 69 -40.47 30.17 3.58
C ALA A 69 -41.50 31.29 3.44
N VAL A 70 -42.78 30.91 3.51
CA VAL A 70 -43.90 31.85 3.50
C VAL A 70 -44.46 31.97 4.91
N GLU A 71 -44.43 33.18 5.44
CA GLU A 71 -45.03 33.53 6.73
C GLU A 71 -46.27 34.41 6.49
N PRO A 72 -47.47 33.96 6.91
CA PRO A 72 -48.66 34.79 6.80
C PRO A 72 -48.55 36.02 7.71
N THR A 73 -49.11 37.16 7.28
CA THR A 73 -49.22 38.35 8.13
C THR A 73 -50.61 38.45 8.76
N SER A 74 -50.83 39.44 9.62
CA SER A 74 -52.14 39.73 10.22
C SER A 74 -53.20 40.20 9.21
N SER A 75 -52.81 40.46 7.95
CA SER A 75 -53.71 40.86 6.86
C SER A 75 -53.93 39.69 5.90
N MET A 76 -55.17 39.44 5.49
CA MET A 76 -55.51 38.33 4.59
C MET A 76 -54.88 38.43 3.19
N ASP A 77 -54.50 39.63 2.76
CA ASP A 77 -53.96 39.90 1.42
C ASP A 77 -52.44 40.12 1.42
N LYS A 78 -51.74 39.72 2.49
CA LYS A 78 -50.29 39.91 2.63
C LYS A 78 -49.59 38.72 3.29
N ALA A 79 -48.44 38.34 2.73
CA ALA A 79 -47.50 37.40 3.32
C ALA A 79 -46.06 37.89 3.18
N ASN A 80 -45.21 37.45 4.09
CA ASN A 80 -43.77 37.62 3.98
C ASN A 80 -43.20 36.36 3.31
N LEU A 81 -42.41 36.54 2.26
CA LEU A 81 -41.65 35.48 1.62
C LEU A 81 -40.17 35.68 1.95
N THR A 82 -39.55 34.71 2.61
CA THR A 82 -38.12 34.70 2.85
C THR A 82 -37.47 33.70 1.91
N ARG A 83 -36.44 34.11 1.18
CA ARG A 83 -35.63 33.28 0.31
C ARG A 83 -34.21 33.18 0.85
N ASP A 84 -33.74 31.96 0.98
CA ASP A 84 -32.37 31.64 1.38
C ASP A 84 -31.59 31.16 0.15
N PHE A 85 -30.53 31.89 -0.16
CA PHE A 85 -29.59 31.54 -1.21
C PHE A 85 -28.24 31.16 -0.61
N VAL A 86 -27.56 30.20 -1.22
CA VAL A 86 -26.24 29.72 -0.77
C VAL A 86 -25.28 29.74 -1.95
N GLU A 87 -24.05 30.18 -1.70
CA GLU A 87 -22.93 30.07 -2.64
C GLU A 87 -22.65 28.58 -2.94
N ILE A 88 -22.83 28.17 -4.21
CA ILE A 88 -22.55 26.79 -4.65
C ILE A 88 -21.45 26.80 -5.71
N ARG A 89 -20.31 26.21 -5.36
CA ARG A 89 -19.13 26.14 -6.23
C ARG A 89 -19.20 24.96 -7.19
N ASP A 90 -18.43 25.02 -8.27
CA ASP A 90 -18.18 23.86 -9.15
C ASP A 90 -17.19 22.87 -8.51
N THR A 91 -16.53 23.30 -7.44
CA THR A 91 -15.42 22.62 -6.79
C THR A 91 -15.69 22.47 -5.30
N TYR A 92 -14.69 21.97 -4.57
CA TYR A 92 -14.74 21.81 -3.12
C TYR A 92 -14.65 23.15 -2.38
N ASN A 93 -15.34 23.22 -1.24
CA ASN A 93 -15.28 24.35 -0.31
C ASN A 93 -13.98 24.34 0.49
N SER A 94 -13.47 23.15 0.83
CA SER A 94 -12.17 22.97 1.49
C SER A 94 -11.53 21.64 1.11
N GLU A 95 -10.21 21.62 1.17
CA GLU A 95 -9.37 20.44 0.99
C GLU A 95 -8.40 20.35 2.16
N SER A 96 -8.20 19.14 2.67
CA SER A 96 -7.11 18.81 3.57
C SER A 96 -6.36 17.60 3.04
N SER A 97 -5.05 17.59 3.25
CA SER A 97 -4.19 16.44 2.94
C SER A 97 -3.45 15.99 4.20
N SER A 98 -3.22 14.70 4.31
CA SER A 98 -2.45 14.11 5.40
C SER A 98 -1.67 12.88 4.91
N GLU A 99 -0.55 12.60 5.56
CA GLU A 99 0.25 11.41 5.31
C GLU A 99 0.41 10.67 6.64
N SER A 100 0.10 9.38 6.65
CA SER A 100 0.21 8.53 7.84
C SER A 100 0.59 7.11 7.45
N GLY A 101 1.70 6.64 8.00
CA GLY A 101 2.25 5.32 7.69
C GLY A 101 2.56 5.17 6.20
N ASP A 102 1.87 4.23 5.56
CA ASP A 102 2.06 3.87 4.14
C ASP A 102 1.13 4.64 3.19
N LEU A 103 0.25 5.50 3.71
CA LEU A 103 -0.82 6.13 2.94
C LEU A 103 -0.80 7.65 3.03
N LYS A 104 -1.07 8.28 1.88
CA LYS A 104 -1.47 9.68 1.74
C LYS A 104 -2.97 9.75 1.58
N ARG A 105 -3.62 10.71 2.23
CA ARG A 105 -5.07 10.95 2.14
C ARG A 105 -5.32 12.39 1.73
N ILE A 106 -6.28 12.57 0.82
CA ILE A 106 -6.92 13.85 0.55
C ILE A 106 -8.38 13.75 0.97
N THR A 107 -8.87 14.76 1.68
CA THR A 107 -10.28 14.90 2.05
C THR A 107 -10.78 16.23 1.53
N ARG A 108 -11.92 16.21 0.85
CA ARG A 108 -12.58 17.41 0.31
C ARG A 108 -13.99 17.51 0.85
N LYS A 109 -14.39 18.73 1.17
CA LYS A 109 -15.76 19.06 1.52
C LYS A 109 -16.44 19.78 0.37
N TYR A 110 -17.65 19.37 0.05
CA TYR A 110 -18.47 19.97 -0.99
C TYR A 110 -19.83 20.33 -0.44
N ILE A 111 -20.43 21.33 -1.07
CA ILE A 111 -21.81 21.72 -0.84
C ILE A 111 -22.47 21.73 -2.19
N VAL A 112 -23.54 20.95 -2.31
CA VAL A 112 -24.22 20.73 -3.59
C VAL A 112 -25.71 20.94 -3.40
N LEU A 113 -26.39 21.37 -4.47
CA LEU A 113 -27.84 21.48 -4.44
C LEU A 113 -28.47 20.09 -4.35
N ARG A 114 -29.45 19.95 -3.44
CA ARG A 114 -30.30 18.76 -3.36
C ARG A 114 -31.39 18.82 -4.43
N ALA A 115 -30.97 18.76 -5.68
CA ALA A 115 -31.85 18.74 -6.85
C ALA A 115 -31.11 18.15 -8.07
N GLN A 116 -31.89 17.73 -9.06
CA GLN A 116 -31.36 17.48 -10.41
C GLN A 116 -30.92 18.81 -11.03
N HIS A 117 -29.63 19.10 -10.97
CA HIS A 117 -29.06 20.38 -11.38
C HIS A 117 -27.56 20.23 -11.68
N ALA A 118 -27.00 21.11 -12.52
CA ALA A 118 -25.56 21.10 -12.85
C ALA A 118 -24.66 21.24 -11.60
N ARG A 119 -25.14 22.01 -10.60
CA ARG A 119 -24.50 22.23 -9.28
C ARG A 119 -24.96 21.24 -8.19
N GLY A 120 -25.67 20.20 -8.59
CA GLY A 120 -26.23 19.18 -7.73
C GLY A 120 -25.95 17.81 -8.33
N TYR A 121 -27.03 17.10 -8.62
CA TYR A 121 -26.98 15.75 -9.16
C TYR A 121 -27.37 15.73 -10.64
N ASP A 122 -26.69 14.88 -11.42
CA ASP A 122 -27.19 14.49 -12.74
C ASP A 122 -28.47 13.63 -12.62
N VAL A 123 -29.11 13.34 -13.76
CA VAL A 123 -30.36 12.57 -13.79
C VAL A 123 -30.24 11.24 -13.03
N THR A 124 -29.16 10.49 -13.28
CA THR A 124 -28.96 9.15 -12.73
C THR A 124 -28.68 9.19 -11.23
N SER A 125 -27.76 10.06 -10.80
CA SER A 125 -27.43 10.23 -9.40
C SER A 125 -28.58 10.83 -8.61
N TRP A 126 -29.39 11.71 -9.22
CA TRP A 126 -30.60 12.22 -8.56
C TRP A 126 -31.61 11.10 -8.32
N VAL A 127 -31.91 10.27 -9.33
CA VAL A 127 -32.83 9.13 -9.18
C VAL A 127 -32.40 8.19 -8.04
N ASN A 128 -31.08 7.99 -7.88
CA ASN A 128 -30.52 7.15 -6.83
C ASN A 128 -30.38 7.82 -5.45
N HIS A 129 -30.62 9.13 -5.37
CA HIS A 129 -30.43 9.90 -4.15
C HIS A 129 -31.44 9.49 -3.06
N PRO A 130 -31.04 9.34 -1.78
CA PRO A 130 -31.92 8.87 -0.71
C PRO A 130 -33.18 9.72 -0.46
N PHE A 131 -33.18 10.97 -0.91
CA PHE A 131 -34.35 11.86 -0.90
C PHE A 131 -35.50 11.31 -1.76
N ASN A 132 -35.19 10.60 -2.85
CA ASN A 132 -36.16 10.02 -3.75
C ASN A 132 -36.59 8.63 -3.25
N SER A 133 -37.90 8.43 -3.15
CA SER A 133 -38.51 7.22 -2.57
C SER A 133 -38.33 5.95 -3.42
N GLY A 134 -37.87 6.06 -4.67
CA GLY A 134 -37.88 4.98 -5.66
C GLY A 134 -36.54 4.28 -5.95
N GLY A 135 -35.41 4.73 -5.40
CA GLY A 135 -34.09 4.28 -5.87
C GLY A 135 -32.96 4.37 -4.84
N ARG A 136 -33.23 4.06 -3.56
CA ARG A 136 -32.22 4.19 -2.50
C ARG A 136 -31.02 3.27 -2.76
N SER A 137 -29.90 3.81 -3.23
CA SER A 137 -28.63 3.12 -3.03
C SER A 137 -28.22 3.27 -1.56
N ASN A 138 -27.68 2.19 -0.99
CA ASN A 138 -27.05 2.21 0.33
C ASN A 138 -25.60 2.72 0.28
N ASP A 139 -25.04 2.90 -0.92
CA ASP A 139 -23.69 3.43 -1.11
C ASP A 139 -23.74 4.86 -1.68
N ALA A 140 -23.18 5.81 -0.94
CA ALA A 140 -23.09 7.20 -1.36
C ALA A 140 -22.22 7.40 -2.62
N TRP A 141 -21.36 6.44 -2.96
CA TRP A 141 -20.62 6.44 -4.22
C TRP A 141 -21.51 6.29 -5.46
N ASP A 142 -22.72 5.71 -5.33
CA ASP A 142 -23.62 5.46 -6.46
C ASP A 142 -24.44 6.69 -6.89
N TYR A 143 -24.55 7.68 -5.99
CA TYR A 143 -25.29 8.92 -6.23
C TYR A 143 -24.43 10.17 -6.07
N LEU A 144 -23.13 10.07 -6.38
CA LEU A 144 -22.24 11.23 -6.32
C LEU A 144 -22.77 12.41 -7.14
N PRO A 145 -22.72 13.64 -6.61
CA PRO A 145 -23.04 14.85 -7.36
C PRO A 145 -21.96 15.16 -8.41
N SER A 146 -22.33 15.93 -9.43
CA SER A 146 -21.48 16.26 -10.58
C SER A 146 -20.17 16.94 -10.17
N ALA A 147 -20.23 17.85 -9.19
CA ALA A 147 -19.05 18.56 -8.68
C ALA A 147 -17.97 17.59 -8.16
N ILE A 148 -18.38 16.50 -7.51
CA ILE A 148 -17.43 15.52 -6.97
C ILE A 148 -16.84 14.68 -8.09
N LYS A 149 -17.69 14.17 -9.01
CA LYS A 149 -17.24 13.40 -10.18
C LYS A 149 -16.22 14.17 -11.02
N ASN A 150 -16.49 15.45 -11.27
CA ASN A 150 -15.65 16.31 -12.11
C ASN A 150 -14.34 16.71 -11.44
N THR A 151 -14.25 16.64 -10.12
CA THR A 151 -13.05 17.03 -9.38
C THR A 151 -12.30 15.87 -8.79
N GLU A 152 -12.67 14.60 -9.04
CA GLU A 152 -11.91 13.46 -8.52
C GLU A 152 -10.41 13.58 -8.85
N PRO A 153 -9.52 13.34 -7.87
CA PRO A 153 -8.09 13.50 -8.08
C PRO A 153 -7.58 12.40 -9.04
N THR A 154 -7.04 12.82 -10.19
CA THR A 154 -6.64 11.88 -11.27
C THR A 154 -5.18 11.46 -11.20
N SER A 155 -4.30 12.30 -10.65
CA SER A 155 -2.86 12.05 -10.58
C SER A 155 -2.35 12.16 -9.15
N VAL A 156 -1.46 11.26 -8.76
CA VAL A 156 -0.76 11.35 -7.47
C VAL A 156 0.55 12.11 -7.69
N SER A 157 0.74 13.23 -6.99
CA SER A 157 2.01 13.95 -6.97
C SER A 157 2.68 13.80 -5.61
N TYR A 158 3.98 13.51 -5.65
CA TYR A 158 4.86 13.46 -4.48
C TYR A 158 5.92 14.56 -4.50
N THR A 159 5.85 15.48 -5.47
CA THR A 159 6.71 16.65 -5.58
C THR A 159 5.87 17.91 -5.49
N ASP A 160 6.32 18.90 -4.71
CA ASP A 160 5.66 20.21 -4.61
C ASP A 160 5.74 21.03 -5.90
N THR A 161 6.49 20.57 -6.92
CA THR A 161 6.82 21.32 -8.15
C THR A 161 6.03 20.93 -9.39
N GLY A 162 4.95 20.15 -9.27
CA GLY A 162 3.95 20.02 -10.35
C GLY A 162 4.37 19.28 -11.63
N SER A 163 5.49 18.56 -11.65
CA SER A 163 5.80 17.65 -12.77
C SER A 163 5.09 16.29 -12.59
N VAL A 164 4.16 16.02 -13.51
CA VAL A 164 3.13 14.95 -13.43
C VAL A 164 3.64 13.58 -13.90
N ASN A 165 4.93 13.27 -13.78
CA ASN A 165 5.44 11.94 -14.09
C ASN A 165 6.05 11.31 -12.84
N VAL A 166 5.19 10.75 -11.99
CA VAL A 166 5.65 9.79 -10.99
C VAL A 166 5.82 8.46 -11.69
N SER A 167 6.99 8.26 -12.30
CA SER A 167 7.40 6.92 -12.67
C SER A 167 7.38 6.06 -11.38
N ILE A 168 6.67 4.93 -11.44
CA ILE A 168 6.62 3.96 -10.34
C ILE A 168 8.04 3.45 -10.14
N PHE A 169 8.46 3.20 -8.90
CA PHE A 169 9.80 2.71 -8.58
C PHE A 169 10.92 3.76 -8.73
N ASN A 170 10.59 5.06 -8.85
CA ASN A 170 11.57 6.14 -9.08
C ASN A 170 12.59 6.36 -7.94
N ALA A 171 12.28 5.95 -6.71
CA ALA A 171 13.22 6.11 -5.58
C ALA A 171 14.32 5.02 -5.53
N SER A 172 14.43 4.16 -6.56
CA SER A 172 15.18 2.89 -6.50
C SER A 172 16.60 2.89 -7.08
N SER A 173 17.14 4.00 -7.59
CA SER A 173 18.45 3.93 -8.27
C SER A 173 19.66 3.76 -7.32
N SER A 174 19.55 4.18 -6.06
CA SER A 174 20.63 4.07 -5.08
C SER A 174 20.10 3.54 -3.77
N GLY A 175 20.43 2.29 -3.45
CA GLY A 175 20.28 1.78 -2.09
C GLY A 175 21.08 2.63 -1.09
N PRO A 176 20.85 2.46 0.21
CA PRO A 176 21.70 3.08 1.24
C PRO A 176 23.18 2.81 0.96
N SER A 177 24.07 3.77 1.23
CA SER A 177 25.50 3.69 0.87
C SER A 177 26.24 2.49 1.49
N SER A 178 25.70 1.94 2.57
CA SER A 178 26.16 0.74 3.27
C SER A 178 25.67 -0.57 2.65
N LEU A 179 24.78 -0.51 1.65
CA LEU A 179 24.22 -1.65 0.95
C LEU A 179 24.80 -1.70 -0.47
N GLY A 180 25.39 -2.83 -0.86
CA GLY A 180 25.76 -3.07 -2.26
C GLY A 180 24.53 -2.99 -3.18
N THR A 181 24.74 -2.77 -4.49
CA THR A 181 23.63 -2.60 -5.45
C THR A 181 22.57 -3.69 -5.31
N PRO A 182 21.31 -3.34 -4.98
CA PRO A 182 20.23 -4.31 -4.82
C PRO A 182 19.99 -5.10 -6.09
N SER A 183 20.07 -6.43 -5.99
CA SER A 183 19.89 -7.35 -7.10
C SER A 183 18.90 -8.45 -6.77
N VAL A 184 18.21 -8.95 -7.79
CA VAL A 184 17.24 -10.04 -7.69
C VAL A 184 17.58 -11.10 -8.73
N SER A 185 17.37 -12.36 -8.37
CA SER A 185 17.58 -13.48 -9.28
C SER A 185 16.24 -13.89 -9.89
N ILE A 186 16.08 -13.68 -11.19
CA ILE A 186 14.86 -14.03 -11.95
C ILE A 186 15.26 -15.08 -12.99
N ALA A 187 14.61 -16.25 -12.97
CA ALA A 187 14.93 -17.37 -13.86
C ALA A 187 16.45 -17.69 -13.91
N SER A 188 17.09 -17.73 -12.72
CA SER A 188 18.53 -17.98 -12.55
C SER A 188 19.46 -16.90 -13.13
N THR A 189 18.92 -15.75 -13.53
CA THR A 189 19.69 -14.59 -14.01
C THR A 189 19.64 -13.47 -12.98
N SER A 190 20.80 -12.95 -12.58
CA SER A 190 20.89 -11.80 -11.67
C SER A 190 20.64 -10.49 -12.44
N THR A 191 19.71 -9.67 -11.97
CA THR A 191 19.43 -8.33 -12.48
C THR A 191 19.32 -7.33 -11.33
N THR A 192 19.51 -6.04 -11.61
CA THR A 192 19.27 -5.00 -10.58
C THR A 192 17.79 -4.94 -10.23
N LEU A 193 17.49 -4.56 -8.99
CA LEU A 193 16.11 -4.37 -8.52
C LEU A 193 15.36 -3.35 -9.40
N SER A 194 16.00 -2.24 -9.75
CA SER A 194 15.38 -1.19 -10.56
C SER A 194 14.95 -1.71 -11.93
N THR A 195 15.83 -2.47 -12.61
CA THR A 195 15.50 -3.08 -13.91
C THR A 195 14.35 -4.08 -13.79
N ALA A 196 14.34 -4.92 -12.74
CA ALA A 196 13.28 -5.89 -12.53
C ALA A 196 11.90 -5.23 -12.30
N LEU A 197 11.86 -4.17 -11.49
CA LEU A 197 10.63 -3.43 -11.20
C LEU A 197 10.12 -2.67 -12.42
N GLN A 198 11.01 -2.04 -13.20
CA GLN A 198 10.64 -1.36 -14.45
C GLN A 198 10.09 -2.35 -15.48
N ALA A 199 10.70 -3.54 -15.62
CA ALA A 199 10.20 -4.59 -16.51
C ALA A 199 8.82 -5.09 -16.08
N ALA A 200 8.58 -5.24 -14.78
CA ALA A 200 7.26 -5.63 -14.28
C ALA A 200 6.23 -4.50 -14.47
N ALA A 201 6.60 -3.25 -14.23
CA ALA A 201 5.75 -2.08 -14.44
C ALA A 201 5.25 -1.99 -15.88
N SER A 202 6.13 -2.18 -16.85
CA SER A 202 5.78 -2.11 -18.27
C SER A 202 4.95 -3.32 -18.72
N THR A 203 5.32 -4.52 -18.28
CA THR A 203 4.63 -5.77 -18.68
C THR A 203 3.20 -5.82 -18.15
N ASP A 204 3.00 -5.51 -16.87
CA ASP A 204 1.69 -5.58 -16.22
C ASP A 204 0.93 -4.24 -16.30
N SER A 205 1.47 -3.21 -16.98
CA SER A 205 0.88 -1.86 -17.06
C SER A 205 0.52 -1.27 -15.69
N LEU A 206 1.44 -1.43 -14.73
CA LEU A 206 1.22 -1.01 -13.33
C LEU A 206 1.08 0.50 -13.24
N SER A 207 0.26 0.97 -12.31
CA SER A 207 0.00 2.40 -12.07
C SER A 207 -0.06 2.73 -10.57
N ILE A 208 0.21 3.99 -10.24
CA ILE A 208 -0.17 4.60 -8.97
C ILE A 208 -1.32 5.56 -9.27
N LYS A 209 -2.41 5.43 -8.52
CA LYS A 209 -3.58 6.31 -8.62
C LYS A 209 -4.23 6.50 -7.25
N TRP A 210 -5.08 7.52 -7.16
CA TRP A 210 -5.96 7.71 -6.02
C TRP A 210 -7.04 6.63 -6.03
N VAL A 211 -7.24 6.01 -4.88
CA VAL A 211 -8.33 5.07 -4.62
C VAL A 211 -9.36 5.77 -3.75
N ARG A 212 -10.64 5.62 -4.09
CA ARG A 212 -11.75 6.13 -3.28
C ARG A 212 -11.68 5.57 -1.86
N ALA A 213 -12.05 6.39 -0.87
CA ALA A 213 -12.01 5.98 0.53
C ALA A 213 -13.35 6.26 1.22
N THR A 214 -13.35 7.12 2.23
CA THR A 214 -14.54 7.44 3.02
C THR A 214 -15.38 8.48 2.29
N VAL A 215 -16.69 8.27 2.27
CA VAL A 215 -17.71 9.21 1.83
C VAL A 215 -18.72 9.40 2.95
N GLN A 216 -19.08 10.65 3.24
CA GLN A 216 -20.11 11.01 4.20
C GLN A 216 -20.97 12.12 3.62
N VAL A 217 -22.28 12.01 3.83
CA VAL A 217 -23.27 12.98 3.34
C VAL A 217 -24.12 13.42 4.51
N ASP A 218 -24.21 14.74 4.71
CA ASP A 218 -25.14 15.35 5.64
C ASP A 218 -26.26 16.07 4.86
N SER A 219 -27.46 15.50 4.98
CA SER A 219 -28.69 16.01 4.36
C SER A 219 -29.62 16.73 5.35
N SER A 220 -29.12 17.12 6.53
CA SER A 220 -29.90 17.88 7.51
C SER A 220 -30.20 19.31 7.07
N ASN A 221 -29.36 19.88 6.20
CA ASN A 221 -29.51 21.23 5.68
C ASN A 221 -30.65 21.31 4.64
N PRO A 222 -31.53 22.32 4.71
CA PRO A 222 -32.57 22.52 3.70
C PRO A 222 -31.97 22.82 2.31
N GLY A 223 -32.40 22.07 1.30
CA GLY A 223 -32.07 22.33 -0.11
C GLY A 223 -30.64 22.03 -0.55
N VAL A 224 -29.74 21.67 0.36
CA VAL A 224 -28.33 21.32 0.05
C VAL A 224 -27.89 20.07 0.76
N ASP A 225 -26.96 19.36 0.15
CA ASP A 225 -26.23 18.27 0.80
C ASP A 225 -24.78 18.68 1.02
N VAL A 226 -24.26 18.39 2.22
CA VAL A 226 -22.86 18.60 2.56
C VAL A 226 -22.14 17.27 2.45
N TRP A 227 -21.18 17.20 1.53
CA TRP A 227 -20.40 16.00 1.28
C TRP A 227 -19.00 16.13 1.86
N SER A 228 -18.52 15.09 2.53
CA SER A 228 -17.13 14.92 2.92
C SER A 228 -16.60 13.65 2.27
N VAL A 229 -15.73 13.83 1.27
CA VAL A 229 -15.23 12.74 0.42
C VAL A 229 -13.72 12.67 0.53
N SER A 230 -13.20 11.45 0.63
CA SER A 230 -11.77 11.22 0.72
C SER A 230 -11.29 10.20 -0.28
N TRP A 231 -10.03 10.38 -0.69
CA TRP A 231 -9.27 9.46 -1.51
C TRP A 231 -7.95 9.17 -0.82
N VAL A 232 -7.41 7.99 -1.05
CA VAL A 232 -6.10 7.57 -0.54
C VAL A 232 -5.20 7.13 -1.69
N ALA A 233 -3.92 7.42 -1.55
CA ALA A 233 -2.87 6.94 -2.43
C ALA A 233 -1.74 6.36 -1.56
N PRO A 234 -0.90 5.45 -2.08
CA PRO A 234 0.31 5.07 -1.37
C PRO A 234 1.24 6.28 -1.17
N VAL A 235 2.17 6.20 -0.23
CA VAL A 235 3.31 7.15 -0.16
C VAL A 235 4.38 6.79 -1.21
N THR A 236 5.38 7.66 -1.38
CA THR A 236 6.52 7.37 -2.26
C THR A 236 7.29 6.14 -1.78
N ASP A 237 7.84 5.41 -2.74
CA ASP A 237 8.77 4.32 -2.48
C ASP A 237 9.95 4.79 -1.62
N HIS A 238 10.43 3.94 -0.72
CA HIS A 238 11.50 4.31 0.19
C HIS A 238 12.27 3.09 0.71
N TRP A 239 13.47 3.37 1.21
CA TRP A 239 14.26 2.41 1.99
C TRP A 239 13.98 2.58 3.48
N ALA A 240 13.86 1.48 4.20
CA ALA A 240 13.79 1.44 5.65
C ALA A 240 14.93 0.59 6.22
N VAL A 241 15.53 1.07 7.32
CA VAL A 241 16.48 0.28 8.13
C VAL A 241 15.67 -0.68 9.01
N GLY A 242 16.03 -1.95 9.00
CA GLY A 242 15.21 -2.99 9.62
C GLY A 242 13.85 -3.16 8.92
N ASN A 243 12.88 -3.73 9.61
CA ASN A 243 11.54 -3.97 9.05
C ASN A 243 10.58 -2.77 9.25
N GLY A 244 11.05 -1.54 9.03
CA GLY A 244 10.19 -0.34 9.06
C GLY A 244 10.00 0.28 10.45
N LYS A 245 9.59 1.56 10.45
CA LYS A 245 9.58 2.46 11.61
C LYS A 245 8.71 1.96 12.77
N ASN A 246 9.25 2.18 13.97
CA ASN A 246 8.60 2.19 15.28
C ASN A 246 8.22 0.83 15.88
N GLY A 247 9.10 0.34 16.76
CA GLY A 247 8.68 -0.17 18.06
C GLY A 247 7.63 -1.27 18.07
N SER A 248 7.93 -2.43 17.49
CA SER A 248 7.39 -3.66 18.04
C SER A 248 8.45 -4.75 18.03
N SER A 249 8.63 -5.38 19.18
CA SER A 249 9.44 -6.58 19.41
C SER A 249 8.90 -7.82 18.67
N SER A 250 8.00 -7.66 17.69
CA SER A 250 7.20 -8.77 17.13
C SER A 250 7.70 -9.31 15.79
N GLN A 251 8.57 -8.60 15.06
CA GLN A 251 9.20 -9.17 13.86
C GLN A 251 10.63 -9.61 14.16
N LYS A 252 10.78 -10.93 14.37
CA LYS A 252 12.08 -11.59 14.47
C LYS A 252 12.78 -11.45 13.12
N LEU A 253 13.90 -10.72 13.09
CA LEU A 253 14.80 -10.72 11.93
C LEU A 253 15.19 -12.17 11.61
N PRO A 254 15.25 -12.59 10.33
CA PRO A 254 15.69 -13.94 10.00
C PRO A 254 17.08 -14.19 10.54
N ALA A 255 17.31 -15.37 11.10
CA ALA A 255 18.63 -15.78 11.53
C ALA A 255 19.49 -16.14 10.31
N MET A 256 20.80 -16.06 10.47
CA MET A 256 21.73 -16.58 9.47
C MET A 256 22.22 -17.96 9.92
N MET A 257 22.29 -18.91 9.01
CA MET A 257 22.83 -20.24 9.29
C MET A 257 24.08 -20.48 8.47
N LYS A 258 25.15 -20.94 9.10
CA LYS A 258 26.34 -21.46 8.41
C LYS A 258 26.49 -22.93 8.72
N PHE A 259 26.80 -23.72 7.70
CA PHE A 259 27.13 -25.13 7.85
C PHE A 259 28.56 -25.37 7.35
N ASP A 260 29.40 -25.97 8.19
CA ASP A 260 30.75 -26.41 7.82
C ASP A 260 31.16 -27.66 8.62
N HIS A 261 32.45 -28.02 8.55
CA HIS A 261 32.99 -29.19 9.23
C HIS A 261 32.88 -29.14 10.76
N ASN A 262 32.68 -27.98 11.38
CA ASN A 262 32.43 -27.85 12.83
C ASN A 262 30.95 -28.04 13.19
N GLY A 263 30.08 -28.12 12.19
CA GLY A 263 28.64 -28.28 12.35
C GLY A 263 27.86 -27.02 11.99
N ILE A 264 26.66 -26.92 12.57
CA ILE A 264 25.71 -25.83 12.30
C ILE A 264 25.97 -24.68 13.26
N ARG A 265 26.10 -23.46 12.72
CA ARG A 265 26.16 -22.22 13.48
C ARG A 265 25.02 -21.31 13.07
N THR A 266 24.27 -20.81 14.05
CA THR A 266 23.18 -19.86 13.83
C THR A 266 23.55 -18.50 14.42
N PHE A 267 23.49 -17.46 13.60
CA PHE A 267 23.79 -16.09 13.98
C PHE A 267 22.49 -15.27 14.00
N LYS A 268 22.33 -14.43 15.01
CA LYS A 268 21.21 -13.50 15.12
C LYS A 268 21.69 -12.09 14.85
N PHE A 269 20.89 -11.31 14.13
CA PHE A 269 21.12 -9.88 13.98
C PHE A 269 20.86 -9.17 15.33
N GLY A 270 21.72 -8.22 15.71
CA GLY A 270 21.44 -7.29 16.82
C GLY A 270 21.81 -7.72 18.23
N THR A 271 22.70 -8.71 18.44
CA THR A 271 23.28 -8.98 19.76
C THR A 271 24.80 -9.00 19.67
N SER A 272 25.44 -7.99 20.27
CA SER A 272 26.89 -7.85 20.56
C SER A 272 27.72 -9.11 20.29
N GLY A 273 28.28 -9.22 19.10
CA GLY A 273 29.13 -10.33 18.67
C GLY A 273 29.84 -9.98 17.38
N THR A 274 31.17 -10.02 17.42
CA THR A 274 32.08 -9.64 16.35
C THR A 274 31.92 -10.59 15.15
N GLY A 275 31.39 -10.12 14.02
CA GLY A 275 31.58 -10.78 12.71
C GLY A 275 30.36 -11.18 11.87
N GLY A 276 29.15 -10.67 12.11
CA GLY A 276 27.99 -10.85 11.20
C GLY A 276 27.52 -9.54 10.56
N PRO A 277 26.83 -9.56 9.39
CA PRO A 277 26.22 -8.37 8.81
C PRO A 277 25.30 -7.71 9.84
N THR A 278 25.54 -6.42 10.08
CA THR A 278 25.01 -5.74 11.27
C THR A 278 23.63 -5.12 11.02
N ILE A 279 23.23 -4.94 9.75
CA ILE A 279 22.04 -4.16 9.36
C ILE A 279 21.33 -4.82 8.17
N MET A 280 20.00 -4.92 8.24
CA MET A 280 19.15 -5.30 7.11
C MET A 280 18.38 -4.08 6.62
N TYR A 281 18.10 -4.04 5.33
CA TYR A 281 17.36 -2.95 4.70
C TYR A 281 16.14 -3.50 3.96
N SER A 282 15.00 -2.83 4.09
CA SER A 282 13.81 -3.16 3.32
C SER A 282 13.52 -2.06 2.31
N TYR A 283 13.40 -2.44 1.04
CA TYR A 283 12.81 -1.59 0.02
C TYR A 283 11.30 -1.77 0.06
N VAL A 284 10.58 -0.65 0.18
CA VAL A 284 9.13 -0.61 0.23
C VAL A 284 8.62 0.14 -0.99
N SER A 285 7.70 -0.49 -1.72
CA SER A 285 7.05 0.11 -2.87
C SER A 285 5.58 -0.29 -2.98
N TYR A 286 4.85 0.35 -3.90
CA TYR A 286 3.41 0.25 -3.99
C TYR A 286 2.91 0.20 -5.43
N VAL A 287 1.82 -0.54 -5.61
CA VAL A 287 1.07 -0.57 -6.87
C VAL A 287 -0.42 -0.55 -6.58
N VAL A 288 -1.21 0.01 -7.49
CA VAL A 288 -2.67 0.13 -7.33
C VAL A 288 -3.37 -0.65 -8.43
N GLY A 289 -4.26 -1.56 -8.05
CA GLY A 289 -4.96 -2.44 -8.99
C GLY A 289 -5.81 -3.49 -8.30
N VAL A 290 -6.58 -4.24 -9.09
CA VAL A 290 -7.36 -5.38 -8.60
C VAL A 290 -6.43 -6.48 -8.07
N ASP A 291 -5.29 -6.66 -8.74
CA ASP A 291 -4.19 -7.53 -8.39
C ASP A 291 -2.86 -6.73 -8.40
N PRO A 292 -1.78 -7.25 -7.78
CA PRO A 292 -0.51 -6.56 -7.71
C PRO A 292 0.36 -6.70 -8.98
N GLY A 293 -0.13 -7.34 -10.04
CA GLY A 293 0.64 -7.71 -11.22
C GLY A 293 1.13 -9.15 -11.18
N THR A 294 0.91 -9.87 -12.29
CA THR A 294 1.34 -11.27 -12.43
C THR A 294 2.85 -11.43 -12.47
N THR A 295 3.55 -10.45 -13.07
CA THR A 295 5.00 -10.43 -13.18
C THR A 295 5.65 -10.21 -11.82
N LEU A 296 5.16 -9.22 -11.05
CA LEU A 296 5.62 -8.99 -9.67
C LEU A 296 5.35 -10.20 -8.77
N THR A 297 4.17 -10.80 -8.90
CA THR A 297 3.81 -12.01 -8.16
C THR A 297 4.72 -13.18 -8.50
N SER A 298 5.07 -13.34 -9.78
CA SER A 298 6.02 -14.37 -10.21
C SER A 298 7.44 -14.14 -9.67
N TYR A 299 7.87 -12.88 -9.53
CA TYR A 299 9.22 -12.56 -9.06
C TYR A 299 9.34 -12.64 -7.54
N PHE A 300 8.32 -12.22 -6.81
CA PHE A 300 8.42 -11.97 -5.37
C PHE A 300 7.38 -12.73 -4.53
N GLY A 301 6.43 -13.42 -5.14
CA GLY A 301 5.36 -14.15 -4.46
C GLY A 301 4.33 -13.24 -3.78
N THR A 302 3.17 -13.81 -3.43
CA THR A 302 2.15 -13.16 -2.58
C THR A 302 2.25 -13.64 -1.14
N GLY A 303 2.01 -12.75 -0.18
CA GLY A 303 2.10 -13.07 1.26
C GLY A 303 3.49 -12.83 1.84
N THR A 304 3.76 -13.27 3.06
CA THR A 304 5.10 -13.14 3.68
C THR A 304 5.94 -14.35 3.36
N VAL A 305 6.96 -14.21 2.52
CA VAL A 305 7.94 -15.28 2.32
C VAL A 305 8.95 -15.21 3.46
N ASN A 306 8.82 -16.11 4.43
CA ASN A 306 9.82 -16.26 5.49
C ASN A 306 10.92 -17.20 5.00
N PRO A 307 12.20 -16.82 5.11
CA PRO A 307 13.29 -17.70 4.73
C PRO A 307 13.30 -18.94 5.64
N SER A 308 13.74 -20.08 5.12
CA SER A 308 13.85 -21.31 5.89
C SER A 308 15.03 -22.14 5.43
N VAL A 309 15.60 -22.92 6.35
CA VAL A 309 16.61 -23.94 6.07
C VAL A 309 16.09 -25.26 6.61
N SER A 310 16.07 -26.28 5.75
CA SER A 310 15.72 -27.66 6.09
C SER A 310 16.94 -28.55 5.91
N MET A 311 17.19 -29.41 6.88
CA MET A 311 18.33 -30.32 6.91
C MET A 311 17.78 -31.73 7.08
N ASP A 312 18.24 -32.62 6.21
CA ASP A 312 17.97 -34.05 6.26
C ASP A 312 19.21 -34.79 5.75
N PHE A 313 20.23 -34.90 6.61
CA PHE A 313 21.51 -35.51 6.26
C PHE A 313 21.99 -36.49 7.32
N GLN A 314 22.83 -37.42 6.88
CA GLN A 314 23.46 -38.45 7.69
C GLN A 314 24.96 -38.49 7.42
N LEU A 315 25.74 -38.46 8.50
CA LEU A 315 27.18 -38.68 8.49
C LEU A 315 27.49 -39.95 9.27
N ILE A 316 28.32 -40.82 8.71
CA ILE A 316 28.73 -42.08 9.34
C ILE A 316 30.24 -42.01 9.62
N GLY A 317 30.62 -42.14 10.89
CA GLY A 317 32.02 -42.19 11.34
C GLY A 317 32.78 -43.44 10.92
N LEU A 318 34.11 -43.40 11.01
CA LEU A 318 35.04 -44.51 10.70
C LEU A 318 34.88 -45.76 11.57
N ASP A 319 34.29 -45.62 12.76
CA ASP A 319 34.03 -46.71 13.68
C ASP A 319 32.83 -47.58 13.29
N GLY A 320 32.04 -47.18 12.29
CA GLY A 320 30.91 -47.94 11.75
C GLY A 320 29.76 -48.08 12.75
N ASN A 321 28.58 -47.52 12.43
CA ASN A 321 27.34 -47.53 13.23
C ASN A 321 27.38 -46.93 14.66
N HIS A 322 28.53 -46.74 15.29
CA HIS A 322 28.62 -46.30 16.69
C HIS A 322 28.62 -44.77 16.85
N ARG A 323 29.02 -44.03 15.80
CA ARG A 323 28.93 -42.56 15.72
C ARG A 323 28.28 -42.13 14.41
N SER A 324 26.98 -42.39 14.25
CA SER A 324 26.18 -41.78 13.19
C SER A 324 25.60 -40.46 13.66
N ALA A 325 25.83 -39.38 12.92
CA ALA A 325 25.17 -38.10 13.15
C ALA A 325 24.10 -37.90 12.07
N SER A 326 22.84 -38.10 12.44
CA SER A 326 21.68 -37.81 11.59
C SER A 326 20.99 -36.54 12.05
N PHE A 327 20.79 -35.58 11.16
CA PHE A 327 20.09 -34.34 11.46
C PHE A 327 18.89 -34.20 10.53
N ARG A 328 17.69 -34.27 11.12
CA ARG A 328 16.44 -33.99 10.43
C ARG A 328 15.72 -32.84 11.14
N GLN A 329 15.90 -31.63 10.65
CA GLN A 329 15.35 -30.43 11.26
C GLN A 329 15.03 -29.37 10.21
N SER A 330 13.90 -28.69 10.39
CA SER A 330 13.56 -27.47 9.66
C SER A 330 13.64 -26.28 10.60
N VAL A 331 14.35 -25.25 10.19
CA VAL A 331 14.51 -23.99 10.92
C VAL A 331 13.83 -22.88 10.11
N ALA A 332 12.70 -22.41 10.62
CA ALA A 332 11.97 -21.30 10.04
C ALA A 332 12.68 -19.96 10.29
N ASN A 333 12.36 -18.97 9.47
CA ASN A 333 12.90 -17.61 9.54
C ASN A 333 14.44 -17.60 9.57
N THR A 334 15.07 -18.37 8.69
CA THR A 334 16.52 -18.53 8.62
C THR A 334 16.99 -18.66 7.18
N PHE A 335 18.07 -17.98 6.80
CA PHE A 335 18.70 -18.15 5.48
C PHE A 335 20.10 -18.76 5.62
N LEU A 336 20.57 -19.42 4.56
CA LEU A 336 21.88 -20.09 4.57
C LEU A 336 22.99 -19.18 4.06
N ILE A 337 24.07 -19.05 4.81
CA ILE A 337 25.29 -18.39 4.37
C ILE A 337 26.17 -19.39 3.63
N GLN A 338 26.58 -19.01 2.41
CA GLN A 338 27.43 -19.82 1.57
C GLN A 338 28.68 -19.03 1.11
N ASP A 339 29.70 -19.78 0.72
CA ASP A 339 30.78 -19.27 -0.12
C ASP A 339 30.49 -19.57 -1.60
N THR A 340 31.35 -19.05 -2.48
CA THR A 340 31.26 -19.22 -3.94
C THR A 340 31.72 -20.59 -4.45
N SER A 341 32.20 -21.49 -3.59
CA SER A 341 32.60 -22.84 -3.99
C SER A 341 31.40 -23.66 -4.44
N GLN A 342 31.52 -24.36 -5.57
CA GLN A 342 30.53 -25.32 -6.05
C GLN A 342 30.42 -26.58 -5.16
N TYR A 343 31.41 -26.81 -4.30
CA TYR A 343 31.48 -27.98 -3.43
C TYR A 343 31.49 -27.58 -1.97
N LEU A 344 30.84 -28.40 -1.14
CA LEU A 344 31.07 -28.41 0.29
C LEU A 344 32.30 -29.29 0.57
N LYS A 345 33.29 -28.74 1.29
CA LYS A 345 34.54 -29.44 1.60
C LYS A 345 34.80 -29.47 3.10
N PHE A 346 35.28 -30.62 3.59
CA PHE A 346 35.72 -30.80 4.98
C PHE A 346 37.25 -31.01 5.04
N PRO A 347 37.92 -30.59 6.12
CA PRO A 347 39.37 -30.74 6.28
C PRO A 347 39.76 -32.20 6.58
N GLN A 348 41.05 -32.51 6.41
CA GLN A 348 41.66 -33.78 6.81
C GLN A 348 42.30 -33.70 8.21
N ALA A 349 42.58 -34.85 8.83
CA ALA A 349 42.94 -35.03 10.26
C ALA A 349 44.03 -34.07 10.77
N TYR A 350 45.06 -33.83 9.96
CA TYR A 350 46.27 -33.11 10.38
C TYR A 350 46.10 -31.58 10.44
N PHE A 351 44.97 -31.05 9.96
CA PHE A 351 44.80 -29.61 9.70
C PHE A 351 43.66 -28.97 10.52
N ILE A 352 43.22 -29.63 11.59
CA ILE A 352 42.12 -29.15 12.44
C ILE A 352 42.56 -27.94 13.30
N ASP A 353 43.87 -27.73 13.49
CA ASP A 353 44.43 -26.72 14.41
C ASP A 353 45.56 -25.84 13.78
N ALA A 354 45.72 -25.83 12.45
CA ALA A 354 46.82 -25.11 11.80
C ALA A 354 46.34 -23.80 11.14
N SER A 355 47.06 -22.69 11.35
CA SER A 355 46.76 -21.36 10.80
C SER A 355 47.09 -21.17 9.30
N ALA A 356 47.12 -22.25 8.51
CA ALA A 356 47.55 -22.20 7.11
C ALA A 356 46.39 -21.86 6.16
N ARG A 357 46.66 -21.04 5.13
CA ARG A 357 45.64 -20.48 4.21
C ARG A 357 44.97 -21.50 3.27
N GLU A 358 45.55 -22.68 3.07
CA GLU A 358 44.95 -23.75 2.26
C GLU A 358 45.25 -25.12 2.88
N HIS A 359 44.21 -25.75 3.42
CA HIS A 359 44.29 -27.13 3.91
C HIS A 359 43.80 -28.11 2.84
N PRO A 360 44.43 -29.30 2.70
CA PRO A 360 43.87 -30.35 1.88
C PRO A 360 42.49 -30.70 2.43
N SER A 361 41.48 -30.52 1.57
CA SER A 361 40.07 -30.65 1.93
C SER A 361 39.38 -31.58 0.95
N VAL A 362 38.52 -32.43 1.48
CA VAL A 362 37.81 -33.47 0.73
C VAL A 362 36.43 -32.97 0.42
N LYS A 363 36.00 -33.15 -0.84
CA LYS A 363 34.64 -32.84 -1.26
C LYS A 363 33.70 -33.81 -0.57
N VAL A 364 32.73 -33.27 0.18
CA VAL A 364 31.72 -34.07 0.89
C VAL A 364 30.31 -33.86 0.35
N GLY A 365 30.14 -32.88 -0.53
CA GLY A 365 28.87 -32.62 -1.19
C GLY A 365 28.96 -31.57 -2.29
N PHE A 366 27.88 -31.46 -3.06
CA PHE A 366 27.70 -30.55 -4.18
C PHE A 366 26.68 -29.48 -3.81
N LYS A 367 26.91 -28.23 -4.23
CA LYS A 367 25.93 -27.16 -4.08
C LYS A 367 25.14 -27.01 -5.37
N GLU A 368 23.82 -27.01 -5.22
CA GLU A 368 22.82 -26.75 -6.25
C GLU A 368 22.04 -25.47 -5.88
N PRO A 369 21.30 -24.85 -6.81
CA PRO A 369 20.37 -23.78 -6.45
C PRO A 369 19.44 -24.23 -5.32
N HIS A 370 19.44 -23.50 -4.20
CA HIS A 370 18.60 -23.77 -3.02
C HIS A 370 18.86 -25.09 -2.28
N LYS A 371 19.97 -25.78 -2.56
CA LYS A 371 20.26 -27.09 -1.97
C LYS A 371 21.75 -27.41 -1.89
N ILE A 372 22.16 -28.18 -0.88
CA ILE A 372 23.44 -28.88 -0.81
C ILE A 372 23.14 -30.38 -0.73
N VAL A 373 23.72 -31.15 -1.64
CA VAL A 373 23.58 -32.61 -1.69
C VAL A 373 24.85 -33.23 -1.10
N PHE A 374 24.72 -33.92 0.02
CA PHE A 374 25.81 -34.70 0.61
C PHE A 374 25.99 -35.98 -0.19
N SER A 375 27.21 -36.20 -0.69
CA SER A 375 27.55 -37.35 -1.49
C SER A 375 29.03 -37.63 -1.30
N PHE A 376 29.33 -38.39 -0.25
CA PHE A 376 30.66 -38.89 0.03
C PHE A 376 30.56 -40.33 0.48
N GLN A 377 31.42 -41.17 -0.07
CA GLN A 377 31.62 -42.53 0.40
C GLN A 377 33.11 -42.82 0.27
N LYS A 378 33.70 -43.39 1.31
CA LYS A 378 35.07 -43.89 1.25
C LYS A 378 35.10 -45.06 0.27
N ASP A 379 35.94 -44.96 -0.76
CA ASP A 379 36.26 -46.11 -1.60
C ASP A 379 36.95 -47.17 -0.73
N MET A 380 36.31 -48.33 -0.55
CA MET A 380 36.83 -49.43 0.26
C MET A 380 37.82 -50.33 -0.50
N ASP A 381 38.21 -49.96 -1.72
CA ASP A 381 39.03 -50.78 -2.61
C ASP A 381 40.52 -50.63 -2.32
N ALA A 382 40.96 -51.13 -1.15
CA ALA A 382 42.26 -51.77 -0.94
C ALA A 382 42.37 -52.20 0.52
N ALA A 383 42.43 -53.52 0.74
CA ALA A 383 42.78 -54.08 2.03
C ALA A 383 44.11 -53.47 2.53
N GLY A 384 44.06 -52.77 3.66
CA GLY A 384 45.25 -52.36 4.41
C GLY A 384 45.67 -50.90 4.32
N ASP A 385 44.99 -50.04 3.54
CA ASP A 385 45.40 -48.64 3.45
C ASP A 385 44.78 -47.80 4.59
N SER A 386 45.61 -47.41 5.57
CA SER A 386 45.30 -46.41 6.58
C SER A 386 45.26 -45.03 5.92
N ASN A 387 44.27 -44.81 5.04
CA ASN A 387 44.23 -43.64 4.19
C ASN A 387 44.12 -42.36 5.08
N PRO A 388 45.16 -41.51 5.14
CA PRO A 388 45.20 -40.33 6.02
C PRO A 388 44.26 -39.21 5.53
N ASN A 389 43.61 -39.41 4.39
CA ASN A 389 42.90 -38.40 3.63
C ASN A 389 41.38 -38.36 3.87
N LEU A 390 40.88 -38.85 5.01
CA LEU A 390 39.44 -38.82 5.29
C LEU A 390 38.96 -37.40 5.68
N PRO A 391 37.77 -36.97 5.21
CA PRO A 391 37.15 -35.76 5.70
C PRO A 391 36.82 -35.90 7.19
N HIS A 392 36.99 -34.81 7.93
CA HIS A 392 36.66 -34.73 9.34
C HIS A 392 35.42 -33.86 9.56
N TYR A 393 34.50 -34.35 10.38
CA TYR A 393 33.37 -33.61 10.89
C TYR A 393 33.43 -33.60 12.42
N GLN A 394 33.39 -32.41 13.02
CA GLN A 394 33.52 -32.21 14.48
C GLN A 394 34.72 -32.97 15.09
N GLY A 395 35.86 -32.90 14.41
CA GLY A 395 37.09 -33.57 14.86
C GLY A 395 37.16 -35.07 14.61
N SER A 396 36.12 -35.70 14.04
CA SER A 396 36.07 -37.16 13.81
C SER A 396 36.08 -37.49 12.31
N PRO A 397 36.82 -38.53 11.87
CA PRO A 397 36.82 -38.96 10.47
C PRO A 397 35.47 -39.58 10.08
N ILE A 398 34.95 -39.22 8.91
CA ILE A 398 33.72 -39.78 8.34
C ILE A 398 34.04 -40.71 7.16
N MET A 399 33.28 -41.81 7.04
CA MET A 399 33.34 -42.75 5.91
C MET A 399 32.24 -42.50 4.88
N GLN A 400 31.12 -41.92 5.30
CA GLN A 400 29.99 -41.70 4.41
C GLN A 400 29.25 -40.42 4.81
N ALA A 401 28.82 -39.66 3.82
CA ALA A 401 27.90 -38.54 3.95
C ALA A 401 26.80 -38.66 2.90
N GLY A 402 25.54 -38.59 3.35
CA GLY A 402 24.37 -38.67 2.49
C GLY A 402 23.26 -37.72 2.95
N GLY A 403 22.31 -37.46 2.05
CA GLY A 403 21.16 -36.58 2.31
C GLY A 403 21.37 -35.15 1.81
N ASN A 404 20.56 -34.21 2.31
CA ASN A 404 20.42 -32.88 1.74
C ASN A 404 20.28 -31.78 2.80
N LEU A 405 20.77 -30.59 2.47
CA LEU A 405 20.44 -29.34 3.16
C LEU A 405 19.78 -28.42 2.14
N SER A 406 18.49 -28.14 2.30
CA SER A 406 17.69 -27.28 1.41
C SER A 406 17.41 -25.93 2.07
N PHE A 407 17.34 -24.85 1.31
CA PHE A 407 17.12 -23.51 1.85
C PHE A 407 16.37 -22.62 0.85
N SER A 408 15.45 -21.79 1.34
CA SER A 408 14.69 -20.89 0.45
C SER A 408 15.48 -19.64 0.05
N HIS A 409 16.43 -19.20 0.88
CA HIS A 409 17.24 -17.99 0.63
C HIS A 409 18.70 -18.23 1.04
N THR A 410 19.62 -17.54 0.37
CA THR A 410 21.05 -17.60 0.69
C THR A 410 21.72 -16.21 0.67
N PHE A 411 22.84 -16.10 1.37
CA PHE A 411 23.73 -14.95 1.36
C PHE A 411 25.16 -15.42 1.07
N ILE A 412 25.86 -14.75 0.15
CA ILE A 412 27.24 -15.10 -0.22
C ILE A 412 28.21 -14.14 0.48
N MET A 413 28.99 -14.65 1.43
CA MET A 413 29.82 -13.83 2.34
C MET A 413 30.98 -13.06 1.67
N ASN A 414 31.30 -13.36 0.40
CA ASN A 414 32.47 -12.82 -0.32
C ASN A 414 32.14 -12.18 -1.68
N SER A 415 30.86 -11.93 -2.00
CA SER A 415 30.52 -11.21 -3.23
C SER A 415 30.73 -9.72 -3.02
N SER A 416 31.84 -9.18 -3.50
CA SER A 416 32.21 -7.76 -3.43
C SER A 416 31.30 -6.82 -4.24
N SER A 417 30.09 -7.22 -4.62
CA SER A 417 29.33 -6.53 -5.69
C SER A 417 27.80 -6.45 -5.53
N GLY A 418 27.18 -7.07 -4.52
CA GLY A 418 25.71 -7.04 -4.44
C GLY A 418 25.12 -7.38 -3.08
N SER A 419 23.97 -6.77 -2.77
CA SER A 419 23.14 -7.17 -1.64
C SER A 419 22.19 -8.30 -2.06
N SER A 420 21.98 -9.26 -1.16
CA SER A 420 21.14 -10.43 -1.43
C SER A 420 19.72 -10.21 -0.91
N LEU A 421 18.73 -10.49 -1.74
CA LEU A 421 17.33 -10.57 -1.33
C LEU A 421 17.14 -11.79 -0.42
N ILE A 422 16.68 -11.56 0.81
CA ILE A 422 16.48 -12.60 1.84
C ILE A 422 15.01 -12.78 2.23
N GLY A 423 14.12 -11.98 1.66
CA GLY A 423 12.69 -12.09 1.87
C GLY A 423 11.93 -11.09 1.02
N SER A 424 10.71 -11.46 0.69
CA SER A 424 9.78 -10.63 -0.07
C SER A 424 8.37 -10.77 0.47
N SER A 425 7.59 -9.71 0.31
CA SER A 425 6.16 -9.74 0.61
C SER A 425 5.37 -8.79 -0.27
N ILE A 426 4.25 -9.29 -0.80
CA ILE A 426 3.23 -8.49 -1.48
C ILE A 426 1.91 -8.70 -0.75
N LYS A 427 1.31 -7.62 -0.25
CA LYS A 427 0.03 -7.66 0.47
C LYS A 427 -0.81 -6.40 0.26
N PRO A 428 -2.14 -6.49 0.26
CA PRO A 428 -3.00 -5.31 0.22
C PRO A 428 -2.92 -4.57 1.57
N ILE A 429 -2.85 -3.25 1.53
CA ILE A 429 -2.88 -2.37 2.72
C ILE A 429 -4.12 -1.47 2.77
N PHE A 430 -4.82 -1.35 1.65
CA PHE A 430 -6.07 -0.62 1.53
C PHE A 430 -6.91 -1.19 0.39
N SER A 431 -8.23 -1.10 0.49
CA SER A 431 -9.15 -1.53 -0.58
C SER A 431 -10.44 -0.71 -0.57
N HIS A 432 -10.95 -0.42 -1.77
CA HIS A 432 -12.30 0.10 -1.98
C HIS A 432 -12.86 -0.49 -3.27
N GLY A 433 -14.04 -1.10 -3.18
CA GLY A 433 -14.60 -1.89 -4.28
C GLY A 433 -13.64 -3.01 -4.72
N SER A 434 -13.35 -3.07 -6.02
CA SER A 434 -12.36 -3.99 -6.58
C SER A 434 -10.93 -3.47 -6.52
N GLU A 435 -10.72 -2.18 -6.27
CA GLU A 435 -9.39 -1.56 -6.26
C GLU A 435 -8.68 -1.77 -4.93
N ARG A 436 -7.37 -2.03 -5.00
CA ARG A 436 -6.52 -2.26 -3.84
C ARG A 436 -5.20 -1.53 -4.00
N ILE A 437 -4.67 -1.04 -2.88
CA ILE A 437 -3.29 -0.57 -2.78
C ILE A 437 -2.47 -1.74 -2.25
N TRP A 438 -1.54 -2.23 -3.04
CA TRP A 438 -0.64 -3.32 -2.71
C TRP A 438 0.70 -2.77 -2.24
N LYS A 439 1.17 -3.24 -1.09
CA LYS A 439 2.48 -2.95 -0.54
C LYS A 439 3.43 -4.10 -0.87
N ILE A 440 4.54 -3.75 -1.51
CA ILE A 440 5.65 -4.62 -1.86
C ILE A 440 6.78 -4.32 -0.88
N VAL A 441 7.29 -5.34 -0.21
CA VAL A 441 8.42 -5.23 0.73
C VAL A 441 9.48 -6.23 0.31
N LEU A 442 10.69 -5.76 0.04
CA LEU A 442 11.83 -6.60 -0.34
C LEU A 442 12.96 -6.36 0.66
N THR A 443 13.37 -7.40 1.37
CA THR A 443 14.37 -7.31 2.44
C THR A 443 15.73 -7.80 1.95
N TYR A 444 16.76 -6.98 2.18
CA TYR A 444 18.13 -7.18 1.74
C TYR A 444 19.10 -7.26 2.92
N VAL A 445 20.13 -8.09 2.74
CA VAL A 445 21.34 -8.13 3.57
C VAL A 445 22.52 -7.64 2.73
N GLY A 446 23.32 -6.74 3.31
CA GLY A 446 24.56 -6.21 2.75
C GLY A 446 25.79 -6.80 3.42
#